data_AF-A0A9E4E433-F1
#
_entry.id   AF-A0A9E4E433-F1
#
_cell.length_a   1.000
_cell.length_b   1.000
_cell.length_c   1.000
_cell.angle_alpha   90.00
_cell.angle_beta   90.00
_cell.angle_gamma   90.00
#
_symmetry.space_group_name_H-M   'P 1'
#
loop_
_entity.id
_entity.type
_entity.pdbx_description
1 polymer ?
#
loop_
_entity_poly.entity_id
_entity_poly.type
_entity_poly.pdbx_seq_one_letter_code
_entity_poly.pdbx_strand_id
1 'polypeptide(L)'
;MSSLKIDPYVVNQIAHSLFGDRYIIIYENTIQFHNHCYHVRTIESEEHPYKGCYYLQDANTDLAMWDDVAFAPPGYYGAIFERETGEIIDCEP
;
A
#
# COMPACT_ATOMS: atom_id res chain seq x y z
N MET A 1 -16.18 1.24 16.42
CA MET A 1 -15.00 0.44 16.04
C MET A 1 -13.85 1.41 15.90
N SER A 2 -12.83 1.32 16.76
CA SER A 2 -11.62 2.13 16.60
C SER A 2 -10.97 1.70 15.30
N SER A 3 -10.97 2.59 14.31
CA SER A 3 -10.09 2.48 13.15
C SER A 3 -8.68 2.19 13.69
N LEU A 4 -8.12 1.03 13.36
CA LEU A 4 -6.73 0.73 13.65
C LEU A 4 -5.91 1.77 12.88
N LYS A 5 -5.41 2.77 13.60
CA LYS A 5 -4.57 3.80 13.00
C LYS A 5 -3.30 3.12 12.50
N ILE A 6 -3.05 3.19 11.21
CA ILE A 6 -1.82 2.67 10.59
C ILE A 6 -0.65 3.50 11.15
N ASP A 7 0.39 2.82 11.61
CA ASP A 7 1.57 3.47 12.17
C ASP A 7 2.27 4.31 11.08
N PRO A 8 2.50 5.62 11.30
CA PRO A 8 3.23 6.46 10.35
C PRO A 8 4.62 5.92 9.99
N TYR A 9 5.29 5.20 10.90
CA TYR A 9 6.56 4.54 10.61
C TYR A 9 6.38 3.48 9.51
N VAL A 10 5.35 2.63 9.62
CA VAL A 10 5.07 1.60 8.62
C VAL A 10 4.68 2.21 7.28
N VAL A 11 3.90 3.31 7.28
CA VAL A 11 3.60 4.05 6.04
C VAL A 11 4.87 4.53 5.35
N ASN A 12 5.83 5.05 6.13
CA ASN A 12 7.13 5.46 5.60
C ASN A 12 7.93 4.27 5.04
N GLN A 13 7.95 3.13 5.74
CA GLN A 13 8.60 1.92 5.23
C GLN A 13 7.96 1.41 3.94
N ILE A 14 6.64 1.35 3.85
CA ILE A 14 5.92 0.97 2.63
C ILE A 14 6.34 1.84 1.45
N ALA A 15 6.39 3.16 1.65
CA ALA A 15 6.81 4.10 0.63
C ALA A 15 8.23 3.81 0.13
N HIS A 16 9.18 3.56 1.05
CA HIS A 16 10.56 3.25 0.69
C HIS A 16 10.72 1.85 0.09
N SER A 17 9.96 0.86 0.54
CA SER A 17 9.99 -0.51 0.00
C SER A 17 9.58 -0.55 -1.47
N LEU A 18 8.55 0.23 -1.86
CA LEU A 18 8.07 0.26 -3.25
C LEU A 18 8.79 1.31 -4.09
N PHE A 19 8.95 2.52 -3.55
CA PHE A 19 9.44 3.66 -4.32
C PHE A 19 10.92 3.99 -4.08
N GLY A 20 11.62 3.31 -3.16
CA GLY A 20 13.03 3.57 -2.85
C GLY A 20 13.27 4.97 -2.28
N ASP A 21 14.42 5.56 -2.60
CA ASP A 21 14.86 6.88 -2.10
C ASP A 21 14.34 8.06 -2.94
N ARG A 22 13.28 7.86 -3.74
CA ARG A 22 12.74 8.92 -4.59
C ARG A 22 12.02 9.99 -3.78
N TYR A 23 11.77 11.14 -4.41
CA TYR A 23 10.99 12.21 -3.79
C TYR A 23 9.54 11.75 -3.59
N ILE A 24 9.17 11.56 -2.33
CA ILE A 24 7.87 11.07 -1.89
C ILE A 24 7.37 12.01 -0.79
N ILE A 25 6.09 12.36 -0.83
CA ILE A 25 5.43 13.12 0.24
C ILE A 25 4.52 12.16 1.00
N ILE A 26 4.64 12.12 2.32
CA ILE A 26 3.80 11.26 3.17
C ILE A 26 2.95 12.14 4.09
N TYR A 27 1.65 11.90 4.08
CA TYR A 27 0.69 12.56 4.96
C TYR A 27 -0.26 11.53 5.55
N GLU A 28 -0.15 11.28 6.85
CA GLU A 28 -0.89 10.22 7.55
C GLU A 28 -0.70 8.85 6.89
N ASN A 29 -1.76 8.25 6.35
CA ASN A 29 -1.71 6.99 5.59
C ASN A 29 -1.72 7.20 4.06
N THR A 30 -1.41 8.41 3.61
CA THR A 30 -1.37 8.78 2.18
C THR A 30 0.07 9.00 1.76
N ILE A 31 0.43 8.41 0.62
CA ILE A 31 1.73 8.55 -0.03
C ILE A 31 1.49 9.23 -1.38
N GLN A 32 2.11 10.38 -1.61
CA GLN A 32 2.11 11.02 -2.91
C GLN A 32 3.45 10.75 -3.60
N PHE A 33 3.38 10.17 -4.79
CA PHE A 33 4.51 9.93 -5.66
C PHE A 33 4.16 10.35 -7.09
N HIS A 34 5.01 11.19 -7.68
CA HIS A 34 4.71 11.91 -8.93
C HIS A 34 3.36 12.67 -8.85
N ASN A 35 2.41 12.33 -9.72
CA ASN A 35 1.10 12.95 -9.83
C ASN A 35 -0.01 12.10 -9.18
N HIS A 36 0.36 11.06 -8.43
CA HIS A 36 -0.58 10.12 -7.83
C HIS A 36 -0.55 10.23 -6.31
N CYS A 37 -1.73 10.05 -5.72
CA CYS A 37 -1.89 9.89 -4.29
C CYS A 37 -2.36 8.45 -4.03
N TYR A 38 -1.64 7.75 -3.16
CA TYR A 38 -1.92 6.37 -2.79
C TYR A 38 -2.33 6.31 -1.32
N HIS A 39 -3.39 5.60 -1.02
CA HIS A 39 -3.78 5.29 0.35
C HIS A 39 -3.22 3.93 0.74
N VAL A 40 -2.53 3.87 1.88
CA VAL A 40 -2.23 2.60 2.54
C VAL A 40 -3.55 2.04 3.10
N ARG A 41 -3.93 0.86 2.61
CA ARG A 41 -5.15 0.15 2.95
C ARG A 41 -4.82 -1.23 3.51
N THR A 42 -5.71 -1.76 4.33
CA THR A 42 -5.59 -3.11 4.89
C THR A 42 -6.38 -4.09 4.03
N ILE A 43 -5.85 -5.28 3.78
CA ILE A 43 -6.60 -6.38 3.17
C ILE A 43 -7.57 -6.93 4.21
N GLU A 44 -8.87 -6.68 4.04
CA GLU A 44 -9.91 -7.09 4.98
C GLU A 44 -10.63 -8.39 4.60
N SER A 45 -10.44 -8.88 3.37
CA SER A 45 -11.09 -10.09 2.86
C SER A 45 -10.79 -11.31 3.76
N GLU A 46 -11.83 -11.99 4.24
CA GLU A 46 -11.69 -12.94 5.34
C GLU A 46 -10.90 -14.20 5.00
N GLU A 47 -11.02 -14.66 3.76
CA GLU A 47 -10.37 -15.88 3.27
C GLU A 47 -9.05 -15.59 2.54
N HIS A 48 -8.60 -14.33 2.55
CA HIS A 48 -7.38 -13.95 1.85
C HIS A 48 -6.13 -14.40 2.61
N PRO A 49 -5.14 -15.03 1.95
CA PRO A 49 -3.90 -15.46 2.60
C PRO A 49 -3.18 -14.33 3.35
N TYR A 50 -3.30 -13.11 2.83
CA TYR A 50 -2.68 -11.90 3.36
C TYR A 50 -3.62 -11.00 4.16
N LYS A 51 -4.72 -11.52 4.71
CA LYS A 51 -5.64 -10.74 5.57
C LYS A 51 -4.88 -10.00 6.66
N GLY A 52 -5.10 -8.69 6.77
CA GLY A 52 -4.44 -7.81 7.74
C GLY A 52 -3.12 -7.19 7.26
N CYS A 53 -2.56 -7.64 6.13
CA CYS A 53 -1.43 -6.98 5.46
C CYS A 53 -1.89 -5.71 4.76
N TYR A 54 -0.93 -4.89 4.33
CA TYR A 54 -1.21 -3.63 3.66
C TYR A 54 -1.04 -3.72 2.15
N TYR A 55 -1.71 -2.82 1.43
CA TYR A 55 -1.52 -2.56 0.01
C TYR A 55 -1.69 -1.07 -0.28
N LEU A 56 -1.22 -0.61 -1.44
CA LEU A 56 -1.36 0.78 -1.89
C LEU A 56 -2.48 0.89 -2.92
N GLN A 57 -3.50 1.69 -2.61
CA GLN A 57 -4.62 1.98 -3.52
C GLN A 57 -4.49 3.40 -4.08
N ASP A 58 -4.48 3.56 -5.40
CA ASP A 58 -4.51 4.89 -6.03
C ASP A 58 -5.86 5.58 -5.80
N ALA A 59 -5.80 6.82 -5.34
CA ALA A 59 -6.99 7.59 -4.94
C ALA A 59 -7.89 8.01 -6.11
N ASN A 60 -7.40 7.95 -7.35
CA ASN A 60 -8.16 8.36 -8.54
C ASN A 60 -8.82 7.17 -9.25
N THR A 61 -8.16 6.02 -9.24
CA THR A 61 -8.56 4.83 -10.02
C THR A 61 -9.07 3.69 -9.15
N ASP A 62 -8.89 3.76 -7.83
CA ASP A 62 -9.14 2.70 -6.85
C ASP A 62 -8.36 1.40 -7.12
N LEU A 63 -7.41 1.40 -8.06
CA LEU A 63 -6.55 0.26 -8.39
C LEU A 63 -5.40 0.13 -7.40
N ALA A 64 -4.99 -1.10 -7.14
CA ALA A 64 -3.83 -1.38 -6.31
C ALA A 64 -2.53 -1.22 -7.11
N MET A 65 -1.49 -0.66 -6.50
CA MET A 65 -0.15 -0.61 -7.09
C MET A 65 0.50 -1.98 -7.01
N TRP A 66 0.96 -2.50 -8.16
CA TRP A 66 1.70 -3.75 -8.23
C TRP A 66 3.20 -3.49 -8.10
N ASP A 67 3.71 -2.51 -8.83
CA ASP A 67 5.10 -2.04 -8.72
C ASP A 67 5.12 -0.50 -8.78
N ASP A 68 6.29 0.10 -9.00
CA ASP A 68 6.43 1.55 -9.06
C ASP A 68 5.99 2.21 -10.39
N VAL A 69 5.51 1.41 -11.36
CA VAL A 69 5.08 1.85 -12.69
C VAL A 69 3.74 1.25 -13.16
N ALA A 70 3.25 0.19 -12.53
CA ALA A 70 2.10 -0.60 -12.95
C ALA A 70 1.07 -0.83 -11.84
N PHE A 71 -0.19 -0.91 -12.27
CA PHE A 71 -1.33 -1.25 -11.43
C PHE A 71 -1.75 -2.70 -11.62
N ALA A 72 -2.21 -3.32 -10.55
CA ALA A 72 -2.96 -4.57 -10.56
C ALA A 72 -4.32 -4.38 -11.27
N PRO A 73 -4.88 -5.40 -11.95
CA PRO A 73 -6.26 -5.37 -12.42
C PRO A 73 -7.26 -5.19 -11.26
N PRO A 74 -8.48 -4.75 -11.58
CA PRO A 74 -9.52 -4.59 -10.58
C PRO A 74 -9.79 -5.88 -9.79
N GLY A 75 -9.84 -5.77 -8.46
CA GLY A 75 -10.12 -6.88 -7.55
C GLY A 75 -8.89 -7.54 -6.92
N TYR A 76 -7.69 -7.14 -7.33
CA TYR A 76 -6.41 -7.61 -6.78
C TYR A 76 -5.74 -6.54 -5.91
N TYR A 77 -4.77 -6.96 -5.09
CA TYR A 77 -4.10 -6.11 -4.12
C TYR A 77 -2.68 -5.66 -4.53
N GLY A 78 -2.17 -6.08 -5.68
CA GLY A 78 -0.85 -5.64 -6.15
C GLY A 78 0.28 -6.05 -5.20
N ALA A 79 1.19 -5.13 -4.89
CA ALA A 79 2.22 -5.33 -3.89
C ALA A 79 1.61 -5.44 -2.48
N ILE A 80 1.97 -6.51 -1.78
CA ILE A 80 1.50 -6.80 -0.42
C ILE A 80 2.63 -6.49 0.55
N PHE A 81 2.33 -5.65 1.53
CA PHE A 81 3.28 -5.19 2.53
C PHE A 81 2.97 -5.80 3.91
N GLU A 82 4.01 -6.29 4.57
CA GLU A 82 3.91 -6.80 5.94
C GLU A 82 3.45 -5.70 6.89
N ARG A 83 2.56 -6.05 7.80
CA ARG A 83 1.89 -5.10 8.69
C ARG A 83 2.86 -4.44 9.68
N GLU A 84 3.85 -5.18 10.16
CA GLU A 84 4.75 -4.75 11.21
C GLU A 84 5.95 -3.96 10.67
N THR A 85 6.42 -4.31 9.47
CA THR A 85 7.67 -3.77 8.91
C THR A 85 7.45 -2.85 7.72
N GLY A 86 6.36 -3.03 6.96
CA GLY A 86 6.15 -2.34 5.68
C GLY A 86 7.03 -2.88 4.54
N GLU A 87 7.68 -4.04 4.71
CA GLU A 87 8.42 -4.72 3.66
C GLU A 87 7.46 -5.42 2.69
N ILE A 88 7.83 -5.50 1.40
CA ILE A 88 7.08 -6.27 0.42
C ILE A 88 7.31 -7.76 0.68
N ILE A 89 6.23 -8.51 0.93
CA ILE A 89 6.30 -9.95 1.22
C ILE A 89 5.73 -10.82 0.11
N ASP A 90 4.85 -10.28 -0.74
CA ASP A 90 4.34 -10.94 -1.92
C ASP A 90 3.75 -9.92 -2.92
N CYS A 91 3.34 -10.39 -4.09
CA CYS A 91 2.59 -9.62 -5.06
C CYS A 91 1.46 -10.44 -5.71
N GLU A 92 0.32 -9.80 -5.91
CA GLU A 92 -0.81 -10.35 -6.65
C GLU A 92 -1.02 -9.60 -7.97
N PRO A 93 -1.34 -10.31 -9.06
CA PRO A 93 -1.57 -9.72 -10.37
C PRO A 93 -2.89 -8.96 -10.38
#